data_AF-A0A8I6AW19-F1
#
_entry.id   AF-A0A8I6AW19-F1
#
_cell.length_a   1.000
_cell.length_b   1.000
_cell.length_c   1.000
_cell.angle_alpha   90.00
_cell.angle_beta   90.00
_cell.angle_gamma   90.00
#
_symmetry.space_group_name_H-M   'P 1'
#
loop_
_entity.id
_entity.type
_entity.pdbx_description
1 polymer ?
#
loop_
_entity_poly.entity_id
_entity_poly.type
_entity_poly.pdbx_seq_one_letter_code
_entity_poly.pdbx_strand_id
1 'polypeptide(L)'
;MEQLLRAQLHTKTLRAFGSSGGGCISEGYAYYTDTGPVFVKVNRRAQARQMFEGEMASLEALRNTGLVRVPKPMKVIDLPGGGAVFVMEHLKMKSLGSQASKLGEQMADLHLYNQKLREKSKAQQNTVGCGAEDAEPRGVTKFGFHTVTCCGFIPQVPEEARGWCLGTGITGSCEPLDVDAVNKTLVLWENSNYCYPLSQVSSLHSSSLWLKDTAAF
;
A
#
# COMPACT_ATOMS: atom_id res chain seq x y z
N MET A 1 -6.74 -10.86 27.72
CA MET A 1 -6.72 -9.88 26.60
C MET A 1 -7.28 -8.52 27.01
N GLU A 2 -8.50 -8.43 27.54
CA GLU A 2 -9.10 -7.11 27.87
C GLU A 2 -8.32 -6.28 28.89
N GLN A 3 -7.79 -6.90 29.95
CA GLN A 3 -6.91 -6.22 30.91
C GLN A 3 -5.65 -5.64 30.24
N LEU A 4 -5.06 -6.41 29.31
CA LEU A 4 -3.91 -5.96 28.52
C LEU A 4 -4.28 -4.77 27.63
N LEU A 5 -5.43 -4.82 26.95
CA LEU A 5 -5.92 -3.70 26.14
C LEU A 5 -6.16 -2.44 26.98
N ARG A 6 -6.79 -2.58 28.16
CA ARG A 6 -7.00 -1.46 29.10
C ARG A 6 -5.69 -0.81 29.53
N ALA A 7 -4.69 -1.63 29.88
CA ALA A 7 -3.38 -1.16 30.27
C ALA A 7 -2.64 -0.47 29.11
N GLN A 8 -2.63 -1.08 27.93
CA GLN A 8 -1.85 -0.61 26.77
C GLN A 8 -2.47 0.60 26.07
N LEU A 9 -3.79 0.76 26.14
CA LEU A 9 -4.53 1.91 25.60
C LEU A 9 -4.80 2.99 26.66
N HIS A 10 -4.38 2.76 27.92
CA HIS A 10 -4.63 3.66 29.04
C HIS A 10 -6.11 4.06 29.18
N THR A 11 -7.02 3.10 28.97
CA THR A 11 -8.48 3.33 28.99
C THR A 11 -9.14 2.67 30.20
N LYS A 12 -10.06 3.39 30.84
CA LYS A 12 -10.92 2.91 31.92
C LYS A 12 -12.16 2.22 31.38
N THR A 13 -12.62 2.57 30.18
CA THR A 13 -13.72 1.87 29.50
C THR A 13 -13.17 0.96 28.41
N LEU A 14 -13.65 -0.29 28.40
CA LEU A 14 -13.47 -1.22 27.30
C LEU A 14 -14.74 -2.06 27.24
N ARG A 15 -15.66 -1.71 26.35
CA ARG A 15 -16.95 -2.41 26.19
C ARG A 15 -17.08 -2.92 24.77
N ALA A 16 -17.15 -4.23 24.61
CA ALA A 16 -17.33 -4.85 23.30
C ALA A 16 -18.66 -4.40 22.66
N PHE A 17 -18.68 -4.23 21.34
CA PHE A 17 -19.88 -3.95 20.59
C PHE A 17 -19.80 -4.51 19.16
N GLY A 18 -20.96 -4.64 18.52
CA GLY A 18 -21.06 -5.27 17.20
C GLY A 18 -20.77 -6.77 17.23
N SER A 19 -20.95 -7.43 16.10
CA SER A 19 -20.56 -8.84 15.96
C SER A 19 -19.06 -8.94 15.76
N SER A 20 -18.42 -9.91 16.42
CA SER A 20 -17.04 -10.28 16.12
C SER A 20 -16.95 -10.75 14.67
N GLY A 21 -16.29 -9.98 13.82
CA GLY A 21 -16.00 -10.36 12.44
C GLY A 21 -14.80 -11.30 12.44
N GLY A 22 -15.02 -12.60 12.29
CA GLY A 22 -13.94 -13.55 12.04
C GLY A 22 -13.41 -13.33 10.63
N GLY A 23 -12.23 -12.73 10.48
CA GLY A 23 -11.48 -12.85 9.24
C GLY A 23 -10.98 -14.28 9.09
N CYS A 24 -10.69 -14.72 7.86
CA CYS A 24 -10.17 -16.08 7.61
C CYS A 24 -8.85 -16.39 8.37
N ILE A 25 -8.16 -15.36 8.86
CA ILE A 25 -6.80 -15.41 9.41
C ILE A 25 -6.72 -14.87 10.85
N SER A 26 -7.52 -13.86 11.18
CA SER A 26 -7.49 -13.18 12.48
C SER A 26 -8.90 -12.94 13.00
N GLU A 27 -9.06 -13.03 14.31
CA GLU A 27 -10.29 -12.68 15.01
C GLU A 27 -10.40 -11.15 15.09
N GLY A 28 -11.56 -10.58 14.77
CA GLY A 28 -11.82 -9.14 14.81
C GLY A 28 -12.84 -8.76 15.88
N TYR A 29 -12.50 -7.76 16.70
CA TYR A 29 -13.34 -7.26 17.79
C TYR A 29 -13.45 -5.73 17.74
N ALA A 30 -14.60 -5.18 18.10
CA ALA A 30 -14.79 -3.74 18.25
C ALA A 30 -15.11 -3.39 19.71
N TYR A 31 -14.48 -2.34 20.22
CA TYR A 31 -14.62 -1.88 21.60
C TYR A 31 -14.86 -0.38 21.69
N TYR A 32 -15.80 0.04 22.53
CA TYR A 32 -15.89 1.41 22.98
C TYR A 32 -14.81 1.66 24.04
N THR A 33 -14.02 2.72 23.85
CA THR A 33 -13.03 3.23 24.81
C THR A 33 -13.37 4.67 25.22
N ASP A 34 -12.67 5.21 26.20
CA ASP A 34 -12.85 6.59 26.64
C ASP A 34 -12.49 7.62 25.55
N THR A 35 -11.63 7.22 24.59
CA THR A 35 -11.13 8.08 23.50
C THR A 35 -11.83 7.81 22.16
N GLY A 36 -12.91 7.01 22.17
CA GLY A 36 -13.65 6.61 20.96
C GLY A 36 -13.57 5.11 20.66
N PRO A 37 -14.27 4.64 19.61
CA PRO A 37 -14.30 3.22 19.28
C PRO A 37 -13.01 2.76 18.60
N VAL A 38 -12.53 1.57 18.98
CA VAL A 38 -11.36 0.92 18.41
C VAL A 38 -11.72 -0.44 17.82
N PHE A 39 -10.99 -0.84 16.78
CA PHE A 39 -11.03 -2.17 16.20
C PHE A 39 -9.74 -2.91 16.55
N VAL A 40 -9.88 -4.17 16.90
CA VAL A 40 -8.82 -5.01 17.44
C VAL A 40 -8.76 -6.30 16.64
N LYS A 41 -7.63 -6.53 15.97
CA LYS A 41 -7.32 -7.80 15.31
C LYS A 41 -6.47 -8.67 16.25
N VAL A 42 -6.80 -9.94 16.36
CA VAL A 42 -6.15 -10.90 17.25
C VAL A 42 -5.70 -12.10 16.46
N ASN A 43 -4.44 -12.51 16.65
CA ASN A 43 -3.90 -13.70 16.01
C ASN A 43 -2.89 -14.39 16.95
N ARG A 44 -3.10 -15.69 17.21
CA ARG A 44 -2.33 -16.47 18.20
C ARG A 44 -1.09 -17.16 17.61
N ARG A 45 -0.84 -17.05 16.29
CA ARG A 45 0.33 -17.69 15.65
C ARG A 45 1.60 -16.87 15.90
N ALA A 46 2.75 -17.55 15.94
CA ALA A 46 4.05 -16.92 16.22
C ALA A 46 4.41 -15.76 15.27
N GLN A 47 3.98 -15.82 14.00
CA GLN A 47 4.26 -14.79 12.99
C GLN A 47 3.34 -13.56 13.08
N ALA A 48 2.37 -13.55 14.00
CA ALA A 48 1.36 -12.50 14.09
C ALA A 48 1.97 -11.11 14.33
N ARG A 49 3.05 -11.01 15.13
CA ARG A 49 3.69 -9.73 15.43
C ARG A 49 4.25 -9.07 14.16
N GLN A 50 5.08 -9.79 13.40
CA GLN A 50 5.65 -9.28 12.14
C GLN A 50 4.54 -8.91 11.14
N MET A 51 3.51 -9.76 11.01
CA MET A 51 2.37 -9.51 10.14
C MET A 51 1.66 -8.20 10.50
N PHE A 52 1.41 -7.96 11.79
CA PHE A 52 0.73 -6.75 12.27
C PHE A 52 1.62 -5.51 12.25
N GLU A 53 2.93 -5.63 12.46
CA GLU A 53 3.88 -4.52 12.29
C GLU A 53 3.93 -4.07 10.82
N GLY A 54 3.95 -5.02 9.88
CA GLY A 54 3.83 -4.74 8.45
C GLY A 54 2.51 -4.03 8.11
N GLU A 55 1.38 -4.53 8.62
CA GLU A 55 0.07 -3.90 8.41
C GLU A 55 0.02 -2.48 9.01
N MET A 56 0.55 -2.29 10.22
CA MET A 56 0.63 -1.00 10.88
C MET A 56 1.42 0.01 10.03
N ALA A 57 2.62 -0.38 9.57
CA ALA A 57 3.47 0.47 8.73
C ALA A 57 2.80 0.81 7.39
N SER A 58 2.10 -0.14 6.75
CA SER A 58 1.35 0.10 5.52
C SER A 58 0.21 1.09 5.72
N LEU A 59 -0.55 0.98 6.81
CA LEU A 59 -1.62 1.93 7.13
C LEU A 59 -1.09 3.33 7.45
N GLU A 60 0.07 3.43 8.12
CA GLU A 60 0.74 4.72 8.33
C GLU A 60 1.18 5.36 7.02
N ALA A 61 1.80 4.59 6.11
CA ALA A 61 2.19 5.08 4.80
C ALA A 61 0.99 5.60 3.99
N LEU A 62 -0.10 4.84 3.94
CA LEU A 62 -1.34 5.25 3.27
C LEU A 62 -1.92 6.51 3.90
N ARG A 63 -1.98 6.59 5.23
CA ARG A 63 -2.49 7.76 5.96
C ARG A 63 -1.67 9.00 5.66
N ASN A 64 -0.34 8.87 5.59
CA ASN A 64 0.57 9.98 5.34
C ASN A 64 0.47 10.54 3.91
N THR A 65 -0.08 9.79 2.96
CA THR A 65 -0.40 10.34 1.63
C THR A 65 -1.53 11.37 1.68
N GLY A 66 -2.45 11.24 2.65
CA GLY A 66 -3.67 12.06 2.74
C GLY A 66 -4.70 11.81 1.63
N LEU A 67 -4.49 10.83 0.75
CA LEU A 67 -5.33 10.62 -0.45
C LEU A 67 -6.56 9.75 -0.18
N VAL A 68 -6.39 8.68 0.59
CA VAL A 68 -7.41 7.65 0.84
C VAL A 68 -7.69 7.55 2.33
N ARG A 69 -8.98 7.41 2.70
CA ARG A 69 -9.36 7.14 4.10
C ARG A 69 -9.00 5.71 4.47
N VAL A 70 -8.09 5.58 5.44
CA VAL A 70 -7.74 4.33 6.10
C VAL A 70 -7.98 4.43 7.61
N PRO A 71 -8.15 3.31 8.34
CA PRO A 71 -8.18 3.32 9.80
C PRO A 71 -6.87 3.88 10.35
N LYS A 72 -6.93 4.74 11.38
CA LYS A 72 -5.71 5.18 12.08
C LYS A 72 -5.08 3.99 12.84
N PRO A 73 -3.88 3.52 12.48
CA PRO A 73 -3.15 2.54 13.29
C PRO A 73 -2.80 3.12 14.66
N MET A 74 -2.84 2.29 15.70
CA MET A 74 -2.55 2.71 17.07
C MET A 74 -1.41 1.92 17.69
N LYS A 75 -1.50 0.58 17.73
CA LYS A 75 -0.50 -0.23 18.45
C LYS A 75 -0.53 -1.71 18.08
N VAL A 76 0.64 -2.34 18.05
CA VAL A 76 0.82 -3.80 18.07
C VAL A 76 1.27 -4.26 19.45
N ILE A 77 0.65 -5.29 20.00
CA ILE A 77 0.85 -5.77 21.37
C ILE A 77 1.01 -7.29 21.36
N ASP A 78 2.04 -7.81 22.03
CA ASP A 78 2.21 -9.25 22.21
C ASP A 78 1.23 -9.84 23.21
N LEU A 79 0.72 -11.04 22.90
CA LEU A 79 -0.18 -11.77 23.79
C LEU A 79 0.61 -12.67 24.75
N PRO A 80 0.21 -12.73 26.03
CA PRO A 80 0.66 -13.80 26.93
C PRO A 80 0.26 -15.16 26.33
N GLY A 81 1.23 -16.06 26.15
CA GLY A 81 1.01 -17.37 25.52
C GLY A 81 1.21 -17.42 24.01
N GLY A 82 1.65 -16.31 23.39
CA GLY A 82 2.05 -16.27 21.99
C GLY A 82 1.03 -15.62 21.05
N GLY A 83 1.54 -15.12 19.92
CA GLY A 83 0.79 -14.30 18.99
C GLY A 83 0.72 -12.83 19.42
N ALA A 84 -0.10 -12.06 18.72
CA ALA A 84 -0.17 -10.62 18.86
C ALA A 84 -1.59 -10.07 18.63
N VAL A 85 -1.74 -8.80 18.98
CA VAL A 85 -2.93 -7.98 18.79
C VAL A 85 -2.56 -6.72 18.05
N PHE A 86 -3.37 -6.33 17.07
CA PHE A 86 -3.26 -5.05 16.39
C PHE A 86 -4.49 -4.19 16.66
N VAL A 87 -4.27 -3.02 17.27
CA VAL A 87 -5.29 -2.03 17.60
C VAL A 87 -5.25 -0.87 16.60
N MET A 88 -6.41 -0.50 16.10
CA MET A 88 -6.61 0.61 15.18
C MET A 88 -7.95 1.31 15.43
N GLU A 89 -8.16 2.45 14.79
CA GLU A 89 -9.45 3.13 14.73
C GLU A 89 -10.55 2.20 14.22
N HIS A 90 -11.72 2.23 14.86
CA HIS A 90 -12.91 1.58 14.31
C HIS A 90 -13.60 2.48 13.27
N LEU A 91 -13.59 2.05 12.00
CA LEU A 91 -14.37 2.70 10.95
C LEU A 91 -15.80 2.16 10.91
N LYS A 92 -16.78 3.06 10.88
CA LYS A 92 -18.18 2.71 10.58
C LYS A 92 -18.32 2.49 9.07
N MET A 93 -18.02 1.26 8.64
CA MET A 93 -18.13 0.86 7.24
C MET A 93 -19.57 1.02 6.73
N LYS A 94 -19.71 1.55 5.53
CA LYS A 94 -20.98 1.69 4.80
C LYS A 94 -20.79 1.07 3.41
N SER A 95 -21.89 0.73 2.75
CA SER A 95 -21.84 0.33 1.34
C SER A 95 -21.21 1.44 0.51
N LEU A 96 -20.37 1.06 -0.47
CA LEU A 96 -19.70 1.99 -1.37
C LEU A 96 -20.70 2.83 -2.17
N GLY A 97 -21.83 2.26 -2.61
CA GLY A 97 -22.93 2.98 -3.27
C GLY A 97 -22.46 4.08 -4.21
N SER A 98 -22.90 5.32 -3.96
CA SER A 98 -22.53 6.51 -4.73
C SER A 98 -21.08 7.00 -4.57
N GLN A 99 -20.31 6.43 -3.64
CA GLN A 99 -18.92 6.81 -3.36
C GLN A 99 -17.89 6.01 -4.18
N ALA A 100 -18.32 4.99 -4.95
CA ALA A 100 -17.42 4.15 -5.72
C ALA A 100 -16.56 4.94 -6.72
N SER A 101 -17.16 5.91 -7.44
CA SER A 101 -16.44 6.79 -8.35
C SER A 101 -15.35 7.58 -7.62
N LYS A 102 -15.67 8.13 -6.44
CA LYS A 102 -14.72 8.93 -5.67
C LYS A 102 -13.55 8.10 -5.17
N LEU A 103 -13.82 6.87 -4.73
CA LEU A 103 -12.77 5.94 -4.36
C LEU A 103 -11.85 5.62 -5.55
N GLY A 104 -12.42 5.45 -6.75
CA GLY A 104 -11.65 5.25 -7.99
C GLY A 104 -10.68 6.38 -8.28
N GLU A 105 -11.14 7.64 -8.17
CA GLU A 105 -10.26 8.83 -8.31
C GLU A 105 -9.14 8.82 -7.27
N GLN A 106 -9.46 8.56 -5.99
CA GLN A 106 -8.47 8.53 -4.92
C GLN A 106 -7.42 7.42 -5.12
N MET A 107 -7.83 6.28 -5.69
CA MET A 107 -6.90 5.20 -6.06
C MET A 107 -5.97 5.61 -7.21
N ALA A 108 -6.50 6.28 -8.24
CA ALA A 108 -5.69 6.80 -9.34
C ALA A 108 -4.65 7.83 -8.82
N ASP A 109 -5.09 8.74 -7.95
CA ASP A 109 -4.19 9.70 -7.30
C ASP A 109 -3.12 9.01 -6.46
N LEU A 110 -3.47 7.94 -5.75
CA LEU A 110 -2.52 7.15 -4.96
C LEU A 110 -1.45 6.49 -5.83
N HIS A 111 -1.82 5.95 -6.99
CA HIS A 111 -0.86 5.38 -7.95
C HIS A 111 0.10 6.45 -8.50
N LEU A 112 -0.39 7.66 -8.75
CA LEU A 112 0.42 8.77 -9.26
C LEU A 112 1.22 9.51 -8.17
N TYR A 113 0.98 9.22 -6.89
CA TYR A 113 1.55 9.97 -5.76
C TYR A 113 3.08 10.05 -5.81
N ASN A 114 3.77 8.91 -5.98
CA ASN A 114 5.23 8.88 -6.02
C ASN A 114 5.80 9.65 -7.21
N GLN A 115 5.15 9.56 -8.38
CA GLN A 115 5.54 10.30 -9.57
C GLN A 115 5.46 11.82 -9.31
N LYS A 116 4.33 12.30 -8.74
CA LYS A 116 4.14 13.70 -8.38
C LYS A 116 5.21 14.19 -7.40
N LEU A 117 5.59 13.38 -6.40
CA LEU A 117 6.70 13.71 -5.48
C LEU A 117 8.05 13.84 -6.19
N ARG A 118 8.35 12.95 -7.15
CA ARG A 118 9.59 13.03 -7.94
C ARG A 118 9.62 14.28 -8.81
N GLU A 119 8.51 14.62 -9.46
CA GLU A 119 8.38 15.82 -10.29
C GLU A 119 8.56 17.10 -9.45
N LYS A 120 7.91 17.18 -8.28
CA LYS A 120 8.08 18.28 -7.33
C LYS A 120 9.54 18.43 -6.88
N SER A 121 10.19 17.31 -6.57
CA SER A 121 11.61 17.29 -6.17
C SER A 121 12.54 17.79 -7.29
N LYS A 122 12.31 17.36 -8.54
CA LYS A 122 13.08 17.82 -9.72
C LYS A 122 12.90 19.31 -9.96
N ALA A 123 11.67 19.82 -9.85
CA ALA A 123 11.38 21.25 -10.02
C ALA A 123 12.09 22.12 -8.97
N GLN A 124 12.11 21.68 -7.70
CA GLN A 124 12.78 22.37 -6.60
C GLN A 124 14.31 22.37 -6.75
N GLN A 125 14.91 21.28 -7.24
CA GLN A 125 16.36 21.21 -7.49
C GLN A 125 16.83 22.20 -8.57
N ASN A 126 15.95 22.56 -9.50
CA ASN A 126 16.24 23.52 -10.57
C ASN A 126 16.05 25.00 -10.15
N THR A 127 15.69 25.25 -8.88
CA THR A 127 15.44 26.60 -8.36
C THR A 127 16.51 26.97 -7.32
N VAL A 128 17.41 27.89 -7.66
CA VAL A 128 18.44 28.39 -6.73
C VAL A 128 17.77 29.33 -5.73
N GLY A 129 17.91 29.05 -4.42
CA GLY A 129 17.43 29.92 -3.34
C GLY A 129 16.28 29.39 -2.49
N CYS A 130 15.73 28.20 -2.78
CA CYS A 130 14.78 27.54 -1.87
C CYS A 130 15.53 26.85 -0.74
N GLY A 131 15.52 27.49 0.45
CA GLY A 131 15.99 26.90 1.69
C GLY A 131 15.22 25.62 2.03
N ALA A 132 15.89 24.74 2.80
CA ALA A 132 15.32 23.49 3.31
C ALA A 132 14.24 23.79 4.36
N GLU A 133 13.06 24.21 3.92
CA GLU A 133 11.90 24.41 4.78
C GLU A 133 10.98 23.20 4.64
N ASP A 134 10.87 22.48 5.76
CA ASP A 134 10.13 21.26 6.03
C ASP A 134 10.53 20.01 5.22
N ALA A 135 10.72 18.89 5.93
CA ALA A 135 11.10 17.60 5.37
C ALA A 135 9.92 17.00 4.58
N GLU A 136 9.58 17.60 3.45
CA GLU A 136 8.56 17.12 2.54
C GLU A 136 8.93 15.72 2.02
N PRO A 137 7.95 14.81 1.87
CA PRO A 137 8.20 13.46 1.39
C PRO A 137 8.91 13.48 0.03
N ARG A 138 10.06 12.81 -0.08
CA ARG A 138 10.79 12.68 -1.34
C ARG A 138 10.28 11.47 -2.11
N GLY A 139 10.16 11.60 -3.42
CA GLY A 139 9.83 10.47 -4.29
C GLY A 139 10.92 9.39 -4.23
N VAL A 140 10.51 8.12 -4.21
CA VAL A 140 11.41 6.95 -4.22
C VAL A 140 11.63 6.44 -5.64
N THR A 141 12.82 5.88 -5.88
CA THR A 141 13.23 5.35 -7.21
C THR A 141 13.27 3.82 -7.27
N LYS A 142 13.10 3.14 -6.13
CA LYS A 142 13.13 1.69 -6.02
C LYS A 142 11.78 1.17 -5.55
N PHE A 143 11.38 0.02 -6.08
CA PHE A 143 10.26 -0.76 -5.55
C PHE A 143 10.64 -1.38 -4.20
N GLY A 144 9.60 -1.62 -3.39
CA GLY A 144 9.74 -2.21 -2.07
C GLY A 144 9.09 -1.37 -0.98
N PHE A 145 9.12 -1.92 0.23
CA PHE A 145 8.61 -1.27 1.42
C PHE A 145 9.63 -1.43 2.54
N HIS A 146 9.81 -0.41 3.36
CA HIS A 146 10.85 -0.37 4.41
C HIS A 146 10.64 -1.42 5.52
N THR A 147 9.47 -2.05 5.57
CA THR A 147 9.11 -3.10 6.52
C THR A 147 8.53 -4.29 5.75
N VAL A 148 8.73 -5.50 6.26
CA VAL A 148 8.10 -6.72 5.69
C VAL A 148 6.58 -6.60 5.82
N THR A 149 5.88 -6.61 4.69
CA THR A 149 4.41 -6.74 4.66
C THR A 149 4.03 -8.20 4.48
N CYS A 150 2.75 -8.54 4.70
CA CYS A 150 2.28 -9.92 4.52
C CYS A 150 1.02 -9.98 3.67
N CYS A 151 0.92 -10.98 2.79
CA CYS A 151 -0.34 -11.40 2.18
C CYS A 151 -0.87 -12.61 2.96
N GLY A 152 -1.80 -12.37 3.87
CA GLY A 152 -2.15 -13.35 4.90
C GLY A 152 -0.97 -13.67 5.81
N PHE A 153 -0.54 -14.93 5.89
CA PHE A 153 0.64 -15.34 6.66
C PHE A 153 1.94 -15.38 5.83
N ILE A 154 1.88 -15.03 4.54
CA ILE A 154 3.03 -15.11 3.65
C ILE A 154 3.75 -13.77 3.69
N PRO A 155 4.99 -13.70 4.21
CA PRO A 155 5.79 -12.49 4.17
C PRO A 155 6.10 -12.12 2.71
N GLN A 156 5.81 -10.88 2.34
CA GLN A 156 6.21 -10.27 1.09
C GLN A 156 7.58 -9.65 1.34
N VAL A 157 8.62 -10.37 0.92
CA VAL A 157 10.01 -9.94 1.10
C VAL A 157 10.19 -8.58 0.38
N PRO A 158 10.63 -7.52 1.09
CA PRO A 158 10.92 -6.24 0.47
C PRO A 158 11.92 -6.42 -0.67
N GLU A 159 11.53 -5.94 -1.84
CA GLU A 159 12.17 -6.16 -3.13
C GLU A 159 13.46 -5.33 -3.32
N GLU A 160 14.19 -5.00 -2.25
CA GLU A 160 15.55 -4.47 -2.40
C GLU A 160 16.52 -5.52 -2.96
N ALA A 161 16.11 -6.80 -3.00
CA ALA A 161 16.94 -7.94 -3.38
C ALA A 161 16.69 -8.52 -4.78
N ARG A 162 15.67 -8.09 -5.52
CA ARG A 162 15.39 -8.59 -6.88
C ARG A 162 14.81 -7.45 -7.70
N GLY A 163 15.60 -6.85 -8.60
CA GLY A 163 15.07 -5.91 -9.57
C GLY A 163 13.88 -6.55 -10.30
N TRP A 164 12.84 -5.78 -10.61
CA TRP A 164 11.83 -6.25 -11.54
C TRP A 164 12.57 -6.53 -12.86
N CYS A 165 12.66 -7.79 -13.26
CA CYS A 165 13.12 -8.17 -14.59
C CYS A 165 11.88 -8.64 -15.36
N LEU A 166 11.42 -7.85 -16.32
CA LEU A 166 10.55 -8.36 -17.37
C LEU A 166 11.38 -9.30 -18.24
N GLY A 167 10.98 -10.57 -18.31
CA GLY A 167 11.39 -11.59 -19.30
C GLY A 167 12.83 -11.52 -19.83
N THR A 168 13.68 -12.46 -19.41
CA THR A 168 14.99 -12.69 -20.04
C THR A 168 14.84 -13.03 -21.52
N GLY A 169 15.21 -12.11 -22.41
CA GLY A 169 15.80 -12.48 -23.69
C GLY A 169 17.12 -13.23 -23.45
N ILE A 170 17.57 -14.01 -24.43
CA ILE A 170 18.69 -15.00 -24.39
C ILE A 170 20.06 -14.41 -23.97
N THR A 171 20.16 -13.12 -23.66
CA THR A 171 21.37 -12.47 -23.17
C THR A 171 21.13 -11.91 -21.77
N GLY A 172 21.66 -12.60 -20.76
CA GLY A 172 21.35 -12.42 -19.35
C GLY A 172 21.89 -11.16 -18.68
N SER A 173 21.43 -9.97 -19.09
CA SER A 173 21.62 -8.73 -18.33
C SER A 173 20.27 -8.26 -17.77
N CYS A 174 20.07 -8.42 -16.47
CA CYS A 174 18.97 -7.75 -15.73
C CYS A 174 19.40 -6.30 -15.46
N GLU A 175 18.83 -5.34 -16.20
CA GLU A 175 18.86 -3.95 -15.74
C GLU A 175 17.72 -3.72 -14.74
N PRO A 176 17.96 -3.00 -13.63
CA PRO A 176 16.91 -2.68 -12.68
C PRO A 176 15.86 -1.77 -13.33
N LEU A 177 14.59 -2.19 -13.36
CA LEU A 177 13.50 -1.32 -13.80
C LEU A 177 13.39 -0.11 -12.86
N ASP A 178 13.62 1.08 -13.41
CA ASP A 178 13.25 2.36 -12.78
C ASP A 178 11.71 2.41 -12.66
N VAL A 179 11.20 2.88 -11.53
CA VAL A 179 9.75 3.12 -11.34
C VAL A 179 9.17 4.02 -12.45
N ASP A 180 9.99 4.87 -13.09
CA ASP A 180 9.60 5.69 -14.24
C ASP A 180 9.30 4.85 -15.51
N ALA A 181 9.91 3.68 -15.67
CA ALA A 181 9.67 2.79 -16.81
C ALA A 181 8.32 2.07 -16.67
N VAL A 182 7.98 1.60 -15.46
CA VAL A 182 6.71 0.89 -15.19
C VAL A 182 5.51 1.84 -15.29
N ASN A 183 5.62 3.07 -14.76
CA ASN A 183 4.54 4.06 -14.84
C ASN A 183 4.23 4.46 -16.29
N LYS A 184 5.25 4.56 -17.16
CA LYS A 184 5.03 4.84 -18.60
C LYS A 184 4.30 3.70 -19.30
N THR A 185 4.61 2.44 -18.98
CA THR A 185 3.92 1.27 -19.56
C THR A 185 2.44 1.22 -19.12
N LEU A 186 2.13 1.56 -17.86
CA LEU A 186 0.75 1.60 -17.37
C LEU A 186 -0.07 2.71 -18.04
N VAL A 187 0.50 3.90 -18.17
CA VAL A 187 -0.15 5.07 -18.80
C VAL A 187 -0.38 4.86 -20.31
N LEU A 188 0.51 4.16 -21.01
CA LEU A 188 0.29 3.79 -22.42
C LEU A 188 -0.81 2.75 -22.60
N TRP A 189 -1.03 1.89 -21.59
CA TRP A 189 -2.09 0.89 -21.59
C TRP A 189 -3.47 1.51 -21.37
N GLU A 190 -3.60 2.48 -20.45
CA GLU A 190 -4.88 3.21 -20.23
C GLU A 190 -5.32 4.05 -21.44
N ASN A 191 -4.38 4.52 -22.28
CA ASN A 191 -4.69 5.27 -23.50
C ASN A 191 -5.00 4.37 -24.72
N SER A 192 -4.82 3.06 -24.60
CA SER A 192 -5.06 2.10 -25.70
C SER A 192 -6.31 1.28 -25.38
N ASN A 193 -7.44 1.65 -25.97
CA ASN A 193 -8.76 1.00 -25.82
C ASN A 193 -8.85 -0.45 -26.39
N TYR A 194 -7.82 -1.26 -26.26
CA TYR A 194 -7.79 -2.63 -26.79
C TYR A 194 -7.52 -3.66 -25.69
N CYS A 195 -8.60 -4.29 -25.23
CA CYS A 195 -8.56 -5.52 -24.43
C CYS A 195 -8.02 -6.68 -25.28
N TYR A 196 -6.81 -7.15 -24.99
CA TYR A 196 -6.35 -8.47 -25.46
C TYR A 196 -6.19 -9.44 -24.28
N PRO A 197 -6.53 -10.72 -24.46
CA PRO A 197 -6.34 -11.74 -23.42
C PRO A 197 -4.86 -11.99 -23.12
N LEU A 198 -4.56 -12.16 -21.83
CA LEU A 198 -3.22 -12.35 -21.23
C LEU A 198 -2.38 -13.51 -21.80
N SER A 199 -2.92 -14.34 -22.69
CA SER A 199 -2.21 -15.47 -23.31
C SER A 199 -1.42 -15.12 -24.58
N GLN A 200 -1.53 -13.89 -25.13
CA GLN A 200 -0.78 -13.48 -26.34
C GLN A 200 0.42 -12.54 -26.07
N VAL A 201 0.72 -12.22 -24.81
CA VAL A 201 1.77 -11.25 -24.47
C VAL A 201 3.19 -11.75 -24.78
N SER A 202 3.41 -13.06 -24.94
CA SER A 202 4.73 -13.63 -25.26
C SER A 202 5.13 -13.52 -26.73
N SER A 203 4.23 -13.19 -27.66
CA SER A 203 4.54 -13.18 -29.11
C SER A 203 4.65 -11.79 -29.75
N LEU A 204 4.43 -10.70 -29.00
CA LEU A 204 4.42 -9.34 -29.56
C LEU A 204 5.78 -8.61 -29.52
N HIS A 205 6.84 -9.23 -28.99
CA HIS A 205 8.16 -8.61 -28.88
C HIS A 205 9.03 -8.67 -30.15
N SER A 206 8.50 -9.10 -31.31
CA SER A 206 9.29 -9.12 -32.56
C SER A 206 8.93 -8.03 -33.59
N SER A 207 8.02 -7.10 -33.28
CA SER A 207 7.59 -6.10 -34.26
C SER A 207 7.58 -4.68 -33.70
N SER A 208 8.75 -4.19 -33.31
CA SER A 208 9.02 -2.75 -33.24
C SER A 208 9.70 -2.31 -34.54
N LEU A 209 8.93 -2.30 -35.63
CA LEU A 209 9.22 -1.56 -36.86
C LEU A 209 7.84 -1.29 -37.50
N TRP A 210 7.62 -0.07 -38.00
CA TRP A 210 6.37 0.45 -38.60
C TRP A 210 5.38 1.12 -37.64
N LEU A 211 5.71 2.35 -37.23
CA LEU A 211 4.76 3.47 -37.18
C LEU A 211 5.56 4.79 -37.13
N LYS A 212 6.42 4.96 -38.13
CA LYS A 212 6.77 6.27 -38.67
C LYS A 212 6.21 6.26 -40.09
N ASP A 213 5.60 7.37 -40.50
CA ASP A 213 4.99 7.64 -41.79
C ASP A 213 3.52 7.21 -41.96
N THR A 214 2.61 8.07 -41.52
CA THR A 214 1.58 8.66 -42.41
C THR A 214 0.85 9.80 -41.71
N ALA A 215 1.42 11.00 -41.85
CA ALA A 215 0.62 12.21 -41.95
C ALA A 215 0.12 12.33 -43.40
N ALA A 216 -1.03 12.98 -43.59
CA ALA A 216 -1.76 13.24 -44.85
C ALA A 216 -2.66 12.08 -45.33
N PHE A 217 -3.94 12.09 -44.98
CA PHE A 217 -5.03 12.83 -45.64
C PHE A 217 -6.26 12.87 -44.72
#